data_AF-A0A8C7WVN8-F1
#
_entry.id   AF-A0A8C7WVN8-F1
#
_cell.length_a   1.000
_cell.length_b   1.000
_cell.length_c   1.000
_cell.angle_alpha   90.00
_cell.angle_beta   90.00
_cell.angle_gamma   90.00
#
_symmetry.space_group_name_H-M   'P 1'
#
loop_
_entity.id
_entity.type
_entity.pdbx_description
1 polymer ?
#
loop_
_entity_poly.entity_id
_entity_poly.type
_entity_poly.pdbx_seq_one_letter_code
_entity_poly.pdbx_strand_id
1 'polypeptide(L)'
;SAEAEVKEQGRKSCHGQQDQLVCQSSNGEEPEADQSHPGASPGPSEPTRKKISYAQLVKEGRRFNIDLVSKLLFSRGSLVDLLIRSNVSRYTEFKNVTRILTYRHGNLQQVPCSRADVFASRQLSVVEKRKLMRFLTSCIEDTEMDQAYSSQPYLKYLQDQQLGENLQHFLLHSIAMVTEDTPTEAGLASTRHFLRSLGRYGNSPFLFPVYGLGEIPQCFCRMSAVFGGIYCLRHSVSCLIVDRDANRYTHPLFSLTRGVRRFSRKHVYVYIIDCI
;
A
#
# COMPACT_ATOMS: atom_id res chain seq x y z
N SER A 1 53.54 -6.55 6.27
CA SER A 1 53.18 -7.19 5.00
C SER A 1 51.71 -7.57 5.05
N ALA A 2 50.77 -6.96 4.35
CA ALA A 2 50.79 -5.92 3.34
C ALA A 2 49.56 -5.03 3.53
N GLU A 3 49.75 -3.71 3.45
CA GLU A 3 48.68 -2.73 3.32
C GLU A 3 48.24 -2.69 1.86
N ALA A 4 46.92 -2.63 1.60
CA ALA A 4 46.36 -2.43 0.27
C ALA A 4 45.61 -1.10 0.23
N GLU A 5 46.22 -0.14 -0.46
CA GLU A 5 45.67 1.15 -0.88
C GLU A 5 44.44 0.96 -1.78
N VAL A 6 43.40 1.76 -1.54
CA VAL A 6 42.35 2.01 -2.55
C VAL A 6 42.51 3.45 -3.03
N LYS A 7 42.93 3.58 -4.29
CA LYS A 7 43.09 4.84 -5.02
C LYS A 7 41.73 5.42 -5.41
N GLU A 8 41.49 6.65 -4.98
CA GLU A 8 40.44 7.53 -5.45
C GLU A 8 40.83 8.10 -6.83
N GLN A 9 40.02 7.83 -7.85
CA GLN A 9 40.15 8.46 -9.17
C GLN A 9 38.90 9.29 -9.47
N GLY A 10 39.09 10.62 -9.43
CA GLY A 10 38.09 11.59 -9.84
C GLY A 10 37.77 11.51 -11.32
N ARG A 11 36.51 11.82 -11.66
CA ARG A 11 36.09 12.08 -13.04
C ARG A 11 35.32 13.39 -13.11
N LYS A 12 35.74 14.19 -14.09
CA LYS A 12 35.40 15.59 -14.34
C LYS A 12 33.93 15.81 -14.75
N SER A 13 33.46 16.98 -14.37
CA SER A 13 32.29 17.72 -14.84
C SER A 13 32.17 17.80 -16.36
N CYS A 14 30.95 17.64 -16.88
CA CYS A 14 30.49 18.25 -18.12
C CYS A 14 29.02 18.72 -17.99
N HIS A 15 28.83 20.01 -18.27
CA HIS A 15 27.58 20.74 -18.47
C HIS A 15 26.70 20.15 -19.59
N GLY A 16 25.38 20.35 -19.49
CA GLY A 16 24.44 20.14 -20.59
C GLY A 16 22.96 20.35 -20.25
N GLN A 17 22.54 21.62 -20.29
CA GLN A 17 21.24 22.16 -20.76
C GLN A 17 19.93 21.68 -20.12
N GLN A 18 19.36 22.54 -19.25
CA GLN A 18 17.92 22.65 -19.00
C GLN A 18 17.33 23.63 -20.02
N ASP A 19 16.46 23.15 -20.91
CA ASP A 19 15.63 24.01 -21.75
C ASP A 19 14.44 24.54 -20.94
N GLN A 20 14.60 25.77 -20.47
CA GLN A 20 13.55 26.57 -19.84
C GLN A 20 13.05 27.56 -20.91
N LEU A 21 12.01 27.19 -21.65
CA LEU A 21 11.36 28.08 -22.61
C LEU A 21 10.46 29.08 -21.88
N VAL A 22 11.04 30.27 -21.68
CA VAL A 22 10.41 31.51 -21.25
C VAL A 22 9.49 32.01 -22.37
N CYS A 23 8.17 32.02 -22.14
CA CYS A 23 7.24 32.75 -23.01
C CYS A 23 7.19 34.22 -22.56
N GLN A 24 7.74 35.10 -23.40
CA GLN A 24 7.70 36.55 -23.25
C GLN A 24 6.24 37.05 -23.35
N SER A 25 5.85 37.91 -22.41
CA SER A 25 4.60 38.67 -22.46
C SER A 25 4.89 40.02 -23.12
N SER A 26 4.38 40.27 -24.32
CA SER A 26 4.31 41.60 -24.91
C SER A 26 2.88 42.13 -24.79
N ASN A 27 2.74 43.24 -24.06
CA ASN A 27 1.51 44.01 -23.95
C ASN A 27 1.35 44.96 -25.15
N GLY A 28 0.10 45.14 -25.59
CA GLY A 28 -0.41 46.38 -26.16
C GLY A 28 -0.65 46.35 -27.67
N GLU A 29 -1.93 46.28 -28.08
CA GLU A 29 -2.73 47.42 -28.58
C GLU A 29 -4.05 46.92 -29.21
N GLU A 30 -5.18 47.52 -28.81
CA GLU A 30 -6.48 47.57 -29.52
C GLU A 30 -6.62 49.00 -30.11
N PRO A 31 -7.54 49.33 -31.06
CA PRO A 31 -8.85 48.68 -31.36
C PRO A 31 -9.28 48.66 -32.86
N GLU A 32 -10.38 47.95 -33.19
CA GLU A 32 -11.65 48.53 -33.72
C GLU A 32 -12.66 47.48 -34.26
N ALA A 33 -13.88 47.61 -33.73
CA ALA A 33 -15.25 47.48 -34.24
C ALA A 33 -15.69 46.46 -35.35
N ASP A 34 -16.76 45.75 -34.95
CA ASP A 34 -18.00 45.44 -35.69
C ASP A 34 -18.10 44.17 -36.55
N GLN A 35 -18.86 43.17 -36.06
CA GLN A 35 -20.15 42.78 -36.65
C GLN A 35 -20.79 41.61 -35.89
N SER A 36 -22.09 41.76 -35.65
CA SER A 36 -23.00 40.88 -34.91
C SER A 36 -23.40 39.59 -35.66
N HIS A 37 -23.35 38.45 -34.98
CA HIS A 37 -24.17 37.27 -35.33
C HIS A 37 -24.85 36.66 -34.08
N PRO A 38 -26.12 36.21 -34.19
CA PRO A 38 -26.88 35.70 -33.06
C PRO A 38 -26.68 34.19 -32.88
N GLY A 39 -26.59 33.73 -31.64
CA GLY A 39 -26.92 32.35 -31.27
C GLY A 39 -25.75 31.48 -30.81
N ALA A 40 -25.56 31.40 -29.50
CA ALA A 40 -25.18 30.17 -28.81
C ALA A 40 -25.49 30.34 -27.32
N SER A 41 -26.45 29.56 -26.81
CA SER A 41 -26.68 29.40 -25.38
C SER A 41 -25.37 28.91 -24.73
N PRO A 42 -24.91 29.45 -23.60
CA PRO A 42 -23.71 28.96 -22.95
C PRO A 42 -23.96 27.53 -22.49
N GLY A 43 -23.20 26.57 -23.03
CA GLY A 43 -23.11 25.23 -22.46
C GLY A 43 -22.67 25.30 -20.99
N PRO A 44 -22.89 24.23 -20.20
CA PRO A 44 -22.52 24.23 -18.79
C PRO A 44 -21.03 24.53 -18.67
N SER A 45 -20.70 25.63 -17.99
CA SER A 45 -19.33 26.03 -17.69
C SER A 45 -18.57 24.85 -17.08
N GLU A 46 -17.45 24.46 -17.68
CA GLU A 46 -16.57 23.45 -17.11
C GLU A 46 -16.23 23.82 -15.65
N PRO A 47 -16.26 22.87 -14.70
CA PRO A 47 -15.98 23.17 -13.32
C PRO A 47 -14.54 23.67 -13.19
N THR A 48 -14.37 24.98 -12.99
CA THR A 48 -13.08 25.60 -12.70
C THR A 48 -12.45 24.90 -11.50
N ARG A 49 -11.41 24.10 -11.77
CA ARG A 49 -10.67 23.35 -10.75
C ARG A 49 -10.02 24.37 -9.80
N LYS A 50 -10.60 24.51 -8.60
CA LYS A 50 -10.07 25.41 -7.56
C LYS A 50 -8.59 25.06 -7.31
N LYS A 51 -7.69 26.00 -7.58
CA LYS A 51 -6.26 25.84 -7.27
C LYS A 51 -6.09 25.83 -5.75
N ILE A 52 -5.53 24.76 -5.21
CA ILE A 52 -5.20 24.64 -3.78
C ILE A 52 -3.78 25.19 -3.59
N SER A 53 -3.63 26.19 -2.74
CA SER A 53 -2.33 26.78 -2.37
C SER A 53 -1.69 26.05 -1.19
N TYR A 54 -0.37 26.17 -1.06
CA TYR A 54 0.36 25.63 0.08
C TYR A 54 -0.14 26.22 1.41
N ALA A 55 -0.41 27.52 1.46
CA ALA A 55 -0.96 28.19 2.63
C ALA A 55 -2.30 27.56 3.08
N GLN A 56 -3.15 27.15 2.13
CA GLN A 56 -4.38 26.43 2.43
C GLN A 56 -4.12 25.02 2.97
N LEU A 57 -3.14 24.28 2.42
CA LEU A 57 -2.77 22.96 2.94
C LEU A 57 -2.25 23.04 4.38
N VAL A 58 -1.38 24.01 4.68
CA VAL A 58 -0.86 24.24 6.03
C VAL A 58 -2.00 24.61 6.99
N LYS A 59 -2.93 25.48 6.56
CA LYS A 59 -4.11 25.84 7.35
C LYS A 59 -4.97 24.62 7.69
N GLU A 60 -5.14 23.71 6.74
CA GLU A 60 -5.93 22.48 6.91
C GLU A 60 -5.10 21.30 7.48
N GLY A 61 -3.87 21.54 7.95
CA GLY A 61 -2.90 20.48 8.30
C GLY A 61 -3.43 19.42 9.27
N ARG A 62 -4.30 19.80 10.22
CA ARG A 62 -4.92 18.87 11.19
C ARG A 62 -5.89 17.87 10.57
N ARG A 63 -6.29 18.05 9.31
CA ARG A 63 -7.17 17.12 8.58
C ARG A 63 -6.40 16.00 7.88
N PHE A 64 -5.07 16.11 7.83
CA PHE A 64 -4.22 15.11 7.20
C PHE A 64 -3.70 14.15 8.27
N ASN A 65 -3.88 12.85 8.00
CA ASN A 65 -3.16 11.79 8.67
C ASN A 65 -2.37 11.07 7.57
N ILE A 66 -1.05 11.22 7.60
CA ILE A 66 -0.16 10.74 6.54
C ILE A 66 0.56 9.51 7.07
N ASP A 67 0.25 8.35 6.52
CA ASP A 67 0.89 7.10 6.91
C ASP A 67 2.32 7.04 6.37
N LEU A 68 3.26 6.70 7.25
CA LEU A 68 4.66 6.43 6.86
C LEU A 68 4.80 5.06 6.17
N VAL A 69 3.83 4.16 6.38
CA VAL A 69 3.78 2.83 5.79
C VAL A 69 2.47 2.70 5.02
N SER A 70 2.52 2.43 3.71
CA SER A 70 1.31 2.23 2.90
C SER A 70 0.94 0.75 2.85
N LYS A 71 -0.09 0.35 3.59
CA LYS A 71 -0.62 -1.02 3.62
C LYS A 71 -2.15 -1.03 3.63
N LEU A 72 -2.73 -2.13 3.18
CA LEU A 72 -4.15 -2.41 3.26
C LEU A 72 -4.38 -3.64 4.14
N LEU A 73 -5.56 -3.74 4.75
CA LEU A 73 -5.94 -4.92 5.51
C LEU A 73 -6.82 -5.81 4.65
N PHE A 74 -6.44 -7.07 4.46
CA PHE A 74 -7.37 -8.06 3.94
C PHE A 74 -8.54 -8.24 4.89
N SER A 75 -9.75 -8.28 4.34
CA SER A 75 -10.99 -8.48 5.09
C SER A 75 -10.96 -9.80 5.87
N ARG A 76 -10.33 -10.85 5.32
CA ARG A 76 -10.01 -12.13 5.98
C ARG A 76 -8.51 -12.26 6.18
N GLY A 77 -7.95 -11.49 7.10
CA GLY A 77 -6.54 -11.59 7.48
C GLY A 77 -6.35 -11.78 8.98
N SER A 78 -5.18 -12.30 9.37
CA SER A 78 -4.83 -12.54 10.78
C SER A 78 -4.96 -11.29 11.65
N LEU A 79 -4.59 -10.11 11.13
CA LEU A 79 -4.75 -8.85 11.85
C LEU A 79 -6.22 -8.50 12.10
N VAL A 80 -7.08 -8.63 11.09
CA VAL A 80 -8.53 -8.37 11.23
C VAL A 80 -9.15 -9.35 12.20
N ASP A 81 -8.79 -10.63 12.11
CA ASP A 81 -9.28 -11.66 13.03
C ASP A 81 -8.79 -11.40 14.47
N LEU A 82 -7.54 -10.93 14.64
CA LEU A 82 -7.01 -10.52 15.94
C LEU A 82 -7.75 -9.31 16.50
N LEU A 83 -8.01 -8.28 15.70
CA LEU A 83 -8.77 -7.09 16.11
C LEU A 83 -10.16 -7.46 16.62
N ILE A 84 -10.84 -8.39 15.94
CA ILE A 84 -12.16 -8.90 16.33
C ILE A 84 -12.05 -9.73 17.61
N ARG A 85 -11.17 -10.74 17.65
CA ARG A 85 -11.03 -11.66 18.80
C ARG A 85 -10.60 -10.97 20.08
N SER A 86 -9.77 -9.93 19.98
CA SER A 86 -9.32 -9.13 21.13
C SER A 86 -10.29 -8.01 21.51
N ASN A 87 -11.39 -7.82 20.77
CA ASN A 87 -12.33 -6.70 20.91
C ASN A 87 -11.68 -5.30 20.77
N VAL A 88 -10.51 -5.22 20.14
CA VAL A 88 -9.77 -3.99 19.84
C VAL A 88 -10.42 -3.24 18.66
N SER A 89 -11.15 -3.94 17.80
CA SER A 89 -11.93 -3.36 16.70
C SER A 89 -12.92 -2.26 17.15
N ARG A 90 -13.28 -2.20 18.44
CA ARG A 90 -14.16 -1.16 19.00
C ARG A 90 -13.50 0.22 19.08
N TYR A 91 -12.18 0.31 18.94
CA TYR A 91 -11.43 1.56 19.07
C TYR A 91 -11.16 2.26 17.74
N THR A 92 -11.45 1.60 16.61
CA THR A 92 -11.21 2.16 15.27
C THR A 92 -12.33 1.76 14.32
N GLU A 93 -12.64 2.64 13.39
CA GLU A 93 -13.56 2.35 12.29
C GLU A 93 -12.77 2.00 11.03
N PHE A 94 -13.43 1.32 10.09
CA PHE A 94 -12.83 0.93 8.81
C PHE A 94 -13.69 1.37 7.65
N LYS A 95 -13.05 1.79 6.56
CA LYS A 95 -13.68 1.98 5.25
C LYS A 95 -13.25 0.89 4.29
N ASN A 96 -14.19 0.49 3.44
CA ASN A 96 -13.91 -0.41 2.33
C ASN A 96 -13.10 0.32 1.26
N VAL A 97 -12.07 -0.35 0.73
CA VAL A 97 -11.48 0.05 -0.54
C VAL A 97 -12.49 -0.29 -1.63
N THR A 98 -12.87 0.70 -2.46
CA THR A 98 -13.97 0.55 -3.41
C THR A 98 -13.54 0.12 -4.81
N ARG A 99 -12.28 0.34 -5.19
CA ARG A 99 -11.76 0.04 -6.52
C ARG A 99 -10.35 -0.52 -6.43
N ILE A 100 -10.10 -1.57 -7.18
CA ILE A 100 -8.75 -2.06 -7.47
C ILE A 100 -8.44 -1.63 -8.89
N LEU A 101 -7.28 -1.00 -9.07
CA LEU A 101 -6.82 -0.48 -10.34
C LEU A 101 -5.53 -1.19 -10.73
N THR A 102 -5.33 -1.34 -12.02
CA THR A 102 -4.06 -1.80 -12.59
C THR A 102 -3.63 -0.86 -13.71
N TYR A 103 -2.33 -0.74 -13.89
CA TYR A 103 -1.75 0.08 -14.94
C TYR A 103 -1.21 -0.82 -16.04
N ARG A 104 -1.69 -0.63 -17.26
CA ARG A 104 -1.25 -1.40 -18.42
C ARG A 104 -1.32 -0.53 -19.68
N HIS A 105 -0.28 -0.56 -20.50
CA HIS A 105 -0.20 0.19 -21.77
C HIS A 105 -0.60 1.67 -21.64
N GLY A 106 -0.02 2.39 -20.67
CA GLY A 106 -0.32 3.83 -20.50
C GLY A 106 -1.66 4.14 -19.82
N ASN A 107 -2.47 3.13 -19.49
CA ASN A 107 -3.85 3.32 -19.04
C ASN A 107 -4.09 2.70 -17.67
N LEU A 108 -4.76 3.45 -16.79
CA LEU A 108 -5.32 2.93 -15.54
C LEU A 108 -6.67 2.26 -15.83
N GLN A 109 -6.78 1.00 -15.44
CA GLN A 109 -7.97 0.18 -15.67
C GLN A 109 -8.49 -0.38 -14.35
N GLN A 110 -9.81 -0.41 -14.19
CA GLN A 110 -10.42 -1.04 -13.03
C GLN A 110 -10.45 -2.56 -13.20
N VAL A 111 -9.94 -3.25 -12.19
CA VAL A 111 -9.90 -4.71 -12.15
C VAL A 111 -11.28 -5.22 -11.72
N PRO A 112 -11.89 -6.15 -12.47
CA PRO A 112 -13.16 -6.75 -12.06
C PRO A 112 -13.00 -7.58 -10.79
N CYS A 113 -13.78 -7.30 -9.74
CA CYS A 113 -13.67 -7.97 -8.44
C CYS A 113 -14.89 -8.83 -8.08
N SER A 114 -15.89 -8.90 -8.96
CA SER A 114 -17.07 -9.74 -8.78
C SER A 114 -17.50 -10.35 -10.11
N ARG A 115 -18.35 -11.39 -10.04
CA ARG A 115 -19.00 -11.95 -11.25
C ARG A 115 -19.69 -10.86 -12.06
N ALA A 116 -20.43 -9.98 -11.40
CA ALA A 116 -21.12 -8.86 -12.04
C ALA A 116 -20.13 -7.92 -12.76
N ASP A 117 -19.00 -7.58 -12.13
CA ASP A 117 -17.97 -6.75 -12.76
C ASP A 117 -17.34 -7.43 -13.97
N VAL A 118 -17.06 -8.74 -13.88
CA VAL A 118 -16.53 -9.51 -15.01
C VAL A 118 -17.53 -9.50 -16.17
N PHE A 119 -18.82 -9.70 -15.90
CA PHE A 119 -19.86 -9.62 -16.92
C PHE A 119 -19.98 -8.21 -17.53
N ALA A 120 -19.94 -7.17 -16.71
CA ALA A 120 -20.05 -5.78 -17.16
C ALA A 120 -18.80 -5.25 -17.88
N SER A 121 -17.64 -5.88 -17.69
CA SER A 121 -16.37 -5.40 -18.27
C SER A 121 -16.41 -5.38 -19.80
N ARG A 122 -16.09 -4.23 -20.39
CA ARG A 122 -15.92 -4.07 -21.85
C ARG A 122 -14.49 -4.36 -22.32
N GLN A 123 -13.56 -4.51 -21.38
CA GLN A 123 -12.13 -4.75 -21.64
C GLN A 123 -11.81 -6.24 -21.83
N LEU A 124 -12.78 -7.11 -21.58
CA LEU A 124 -12.65 -8.56 -21.70
C LEU A 124 -13.62 -9.07 -22.76
N SER A 125 -13.11 -9.88 -23.68
CA SER A 125 -13.95 -10.65 -24.60
C SER A 125 -14.77 -11.70 -23.85
N VAL A 126 -15.84 -12.19 -24.48
CA VAL A 126 -16.69 -13.26 -23.89
C VAL A 126 -15.88 -14.52 -23.59
N VAL A 127 -14.89 -14.85 -24.43
CA VAL A 127 -14.01 -16.01 -24.23
C VAL A 127 -13.10 -15.80 -23.01
N GLU A 128 -12.49 -14.62 -22.87
CA GLU A 128 -11.67 -14.29 -21.71
C GLU A 128 -12.47 -14.31 -20.41
N LYS A 129 -13.70 -13.75 -20.41
CA LYS A 129 -14.58 -13.82 -19.24
C LYS A 129 -14.86 -15.26 -18.80
N ARG A 130 -15.14 -16.15 -19.76
CA ARG A 130 -15.36 -17.59 -19.47
C ARG A 130 -14.11 -18.26 -18.93
N LYS A 131 -12.95 -18.00 -19.53
CA LYS A 131 -11.66 -18.56 -19.07
C LYS A 131 -11.31 -18.07 -17.66
N LEU A 132 -11.42 -16.77 -17.41
CA LEU A 132 -11.20 -16.17 -16.09
C LEU A 132 -12.13 -16.78 -15.04
N MET A 133 -13.44 -16.84 -15.30
CA MET A 133 -14.39 -17.41 -14.35
C MET A 133 -14.09 -18.89 -14.04
N ARG A 134 -13.74 -19.70 -15.05
CA ARG A 134 -13.35 -21.10 -14.82
C ARG A 134 -12.10 -21.21 -13.95
N PHE A 135 -11.08 -20.38 -14.23
CA PHE A 135 -9.85 -20.36 -13.44
C PHE A 135 -10.08 -19.91 -11.99
N LEU A 136 -10.87 -18.86 -11.76
CA LEU A 136 -11.18 -18.40 -10.41
C LEU A 136 -11.99 -19.43 -9.61
N THR A 137 -12.93 -20.12 -10.27
CA THR A 137 -13.70 -21.20 -9.64
C THR A 137 -12.79 -22.37 -9.25
N SER A 138 -11.89 -22.82 -10.12
CA SER A 138 -10.95 -23.92 -9.78
C SER A 138 -10.03 -23.54 -8.61
N CYS A 139 -9.60 -22.28 -8.52
CA CYS A 139 -8.85 -21.79 -7.37
C CYS A 139 -9.65 -21.88 -6.06
N ILE A 140 -10.96 -21.60 -6.08
CA ILE A 140 -11.78 -21.67 -4.86
C ILE A 140 -12.03 -23.12 -4.43
N GLU A 141 -12.28 -24.01 -5.38
CA GLU A 141 -12.62 -25.43 -5.17
C GLU A 141 -11.45 -26.28 -4.68
N ASP A 142 -10.24 -25.71 -4.66
CA ASP A 142 -9.04 -26.40 -4.18
C ASP A 142 -8.72 -27.69 -4.93
N THR A 143 -8.95 -27.66 -6.25
CA THR A 143 -8.54 -28.76 -7.12
C THR A 143 -7.03 -28.98 -6.97
N GLU A 144 -6.63 -30.25 -6.81
CA GLU A 144 -5.23 -30.63 -6.60
C GLU A 144 -4.34 -29.99 -7.65
N MET A 145 -3.31 -29.28 -7.18
CA MET A 145 -2.29 -28.72 -8.06
C MET A 145 -1.49 -29.87 -8.65
N ASP A 146 -1.31 -29.85 -9.97
CA ASP A 146 -0.42 -30.78 -10.62
C ASP A 146 1.01 -30.61 -10.07
N GLN A 147 1.56 -31.71 -9.55
CA GLN A 147 2.89 -31.77 -8.95
C GLN A 147 3.97 -31.29 -9.92
N ALA A 148 3.71 -31.35 -11.24
CA ALA A 148 4.60 -30.82 -12.28
C ALA A 148 4.89 -29.32 -12.16
N TYR A 149 4.01 -28.54 -11.53
CA TYR A 149 4.19 -27.10 -11.31
C TYR A 149 4.77 -26.77 -9.93
N SER A 150 5.07 -27.78 -9.12
CA SER A 150 5.76 -27.58 -7.85
C SER A 150 7.11 -26.91 -8.12
N SER A 151 7.37 -25.79 -7.44
CA SER A 151 8.57 -24.96 -7.62
C SER A 151 8.72 -24.22 -8.96
N GLN A 152 7.73 -24.27 -9.87
CA GLN A 152 7.73 -23.43 -11.08
C GLN A 152 7.17 -22.03 -10.79
N PRO A 153 7.62 -20.99 -11.52
CA PRO A 153 7.06 -19.64 -11.38
C PRO A 153 5.56 -19.60 -11.71
N TYR A 154 4.80 -18.86 -10.90
CA TYR A 154 3.35 -18.75 -11.04
C TYR A 154 2.93 -18.20 -12.41
N LEU A 155 3.71 -17.28 -12.99
CA LEU A 155 3.47 -16.77 -14.33
C LEU A 155 3.50 -17.88 -15.39
N LYS A 156 4.43 -18.83 -15.28
CA LYS A 156 4.52 -19.96 -16.21
C LYS A 156 3.30 -20.87 -16.11
N TYR A 157 2.85 -21.16 -14.89
CA TYR A 157 1.60 -21.86 -14.68
C TYR A 157 0.42 -21.14 -15.35
N LEU A 158 0.30 -19.81 -15.19
CA LEU A 158 -0.77 -19.04 -15.83
C LEU A 158 -0.73 -19.07 -17.37
N GLN A 159 0.46 -19.12 -17.97
CA GLN A 159 0.65 -19.27 -19.41
C GLN A 159 0.12 -20.62 -19.90
N ASP A 160 0.45 -21.69 -19.17
CA ASP A 160 0.03 -23.05 -19.52
C ASP A 160 -1.48 -23.29 -19.33
N GLN A 161 -2.15 -22.50 -18.48
CA GLN A 161 -3.60 -22.48 -18.35
C GLN A 161 -4.35 -21.85 -19.55
N GLN A 162 -3.63 -21.54 -20.65
CA GLN A 162 -4.19 -20.96 -21.88
C GLN A 162 -4.94 -19.65 -21.63
N LEU A 163 -4.50 -18.88 -20.64
CA LEU A 163 -5.01 -17.54 -20.35
C LEU A 163 -4.30 -16.54 -21.26
N GLY A 164 -5.03 -15.59 -21.83
CA GLY A 164 -4.41 -14.51 -22.61
C GLY A 164 -3.57 -13.60 -21.70
N GLU A 165 -2.58 -12.90 -22.26
CA GLU A 165 -1.66 -12.03 -21.51
C GLU A 165 -2.39 -11.00 -20.63
N ASN A 166 -3.55 -10.51 -21.07
CA ASN A 166 -4.37 -9.59 -20.29
C ASN A 166 -4.87 -10.21 -18.99
N LEU A 167 -5.31 -11.46 -19.04
CA LEU A 167 -5.75 -12.19 -17.85
C LEU A 167 -4.59 -12.56 -16.95
N GLN A 168 -3.45 -12.95 -17.53
CA GLN A 168 -2.22 -13.23 -16.78
C GLN A 168 -1.80 -12.00 -15.97
N HIS A 169 -1.80 -10.81 -16.60
CA HIS A 169 -1.51 -9.53 -15.94
C HIS A 169 -2.47 -9.25 -14.76
N PHE A 170 -3.78 -9.42 -14.96
CA PHE A 170 -4.75 -9.22 -13.88
C PHE A 170 -4.54 -10.21 -12.73
N LEU A 171 -4.33 -11.49 -13.04
CA LEU A 171 -4.18 -12.54 -12.04
C LEU A 171 -2.89 -12.36 -11.24
N LEU A 172 -1.76 -12.13 -11.92
CA LEU A 172 -0.46 -11.98 -11.28
C LEU A 172 -0.38 -10.70 -10.42
N HIS A 173 -0.66 -9.54 -11.01
CA HIS A 173 -0.37 -8.26 -10.37
C HIS A 173 -1.52 -7.70 -9.55
N SER A 174 -2.78 -8.04 -9.89
CA SER A 174 -3.95 -7.40 -9.26
C SER A 174 -4.69 -8.30 -8.28
N ILE A 175 -4.67 -9.61 -8.49
CA ILE A 175 -5.37 -10.60 -7.66
C ILE A 175 -4.39 -11.28 -6.71
N ALA A 176 -3.37 -11.96 -7.25
CA ALA A 176 -2.33 -12.58 -6.43
C ALA A 176 -1.44 -11.51 -5.78
N MET A 177 -1.17 -10.41 -6.49
CA MET A 177 -0.26 -9.33 -6.07
C MET A 177 1.13 -9.85 -5.70
N VAL A 178 1.67 -10.71 -6.57
CA VAL A 178 2.98 -11.35 -6.41
C VAL A 178 3.92 -10.97 -7.56
N THR A 179 5.20 -11.24 -7.39
CA THR A 179 6.22 -11.05 -8.45
C THR A 179 6.27 -12.25 -9.40
N GLU A 180 6.87 -12.06 -10.57
CA GLU A 180 6.96 -13.09 -11.61
C GLU A 180 7.70 -14.36 -11.14
N ASP A 181 8.69 -14.20 -10.25
CA ASP A 181 9.49 -15.29 -9.69
C ASP A 181 8.78 -16.07 -8.57
N THR A 182 7.58 -15.64 -8.16
CA THR A 182 6.87 -16.27 -7.05
C THR A 182 6.48 -17.71 -7.42
N PRO A 183 6.78 -18.71 -6.57
CA PRO A 183 6.39 -20.09 -6.82
C PRO A 183 4.88 -20.25 -7.00
N THR A 184 4.47 -21.18 -7.87
CA THR A 184 3.06 -21.42 -8.23
C THR A 184 2.18 -21.66 -7.00
N GLU A 185 2.66 -22.42 -6.02
CA GLU A 185 1.94 -22.68 -4.76
C GLU A 185 1.62 -21.37 -4.01
N ALA A 186 2.61 -20.49 -3.87
CA ALA A 186 2.44 -19.20 -3.20
C ALA A 186 1.53 -18.24 -3.99
N GLY A 187 1.62 -18.26 -5.33
CA GLY A 187 0.73 -17.48 -6.20
C GLY A 187 -0.72 -17.94 -6.13
N LEU A 188 -0.96 -19.25 -6.13
CA LEU A 188 -2.29 -19.84 -5.94
C LEU A 188 -2.83 -19.56 -4.54
N ALA A 189 -2.02 -19.71 -3.50
CA ALA A 189 -2.40 -19.38 -2.12
C ALA A 189 -2.81 -17.91 -1.98
N SER A 190 -2.05 -16.99 -2.60
CA SER A 190 -2.36 -15.56 -2.60
C SER A 190 -3.65 -15.25 -3.36
N THR A 191 -3.84 -15.86 -4.53
CA THR A 191 -5.07 -15.77 -5.33
C THR A 191 -6.29 -16.24 -4.52
N ARG A 192 -6.17 -17.39 -3.84
CA ARG A 192 -7.22 -17.95 -2.99
C ARG A 192 -7.53 -17.05 -1.80
N HIS A 193 -6.50 -16.48 -1.18
CA HIS A 193 -6.66 -15.55 -0.07
C HIS A 193 -7.43 -14.30 -0.50
N PHE A 194 -7.10 -13.75 -1.67
CA PHE A 194 -7.83 -12.64 -2.28
C PHE A 194 -9.30 -13.01 -2.52
N LEU A 195 -9.56 -14.14 -3.19
CA LEU A 195 -10.92 -14.58 -3.52
C LEU A 195 -11.77 -14.86 -2.29
N ARG A 196 -11.21 -15.50 -1.27
CA ARG A 196 -11.88 -15.74 0.02
C ARG A 196 -12.19 -14.43 0.75
N SER A 197 -11.41 -13.37 0.54
CA SER A 197 -11.60 -12.07 1.16
C SER A 197 -12.66 -11.20 0.46
N LEU A 198 -13.01 -11.49 -0.80
CA LEU A 198 -14.06 -10.75 -1.51
C LEU A 198 -15.43 -10.90 -0.84
N GLY A 199 -16.23 -9.83 -0.90
CA GLY A 199 -17.62 -9.86 -0.45
C GLY A 199 -17.83 -9.93 1.06
N ARG A 200 -16.77 -9.98 1.90
CA ARG A 200 -16.94 -10.04 3.37
C ARG A 200 -17.60 -8.77 3.92
N TYR A 201 -17.13 -7.60 3.48
CA TYR A 201 -17.63 -6.30 3.91
C TYR A 201 -17.97 -5.36 2.74
N GLY A 202 -17.58 -5.72 1.52
CA GLY A 202 -17.79 -4.94 0.30
C GLY A 202 -17.25 -5.67 -0.94
N ASN A 203 -17.27 -4.99 -2.09
CA ASN A 203 -16.89 -5.60 -3.37
C ASN A 203 -15.38 -5.87 -3.50
N SER A 204 -14.54 -5.17 -2.74
CA SER A 204 -13.09 -5.46 -2.72
C SER A 204 -12.71 -6.23 -1.45
N PRO A 205 -11.56 -6.93 -1.46
CA PRO A 205 -11.11 -7.72 -0.33
C PRO A 205 -10.42 -6.88 0.73
N PHE A 206 -10.34 -5.55 0.59
CA PHE A 206 -9.52 -4.69 1.43
C PHE A 206 -10.32 -3.69 2.29
N LEU A 207 -9.78 -3.45 3.47
CA LEU A 207 -10.20 -2.45 4.45
C LEU A 207 -9.05 -1.48 4.70
N PHE A 208 -9.42 -0.25 5.08
CA PHE A 208 -8.50 0.78 5.53
C PHE A 208 -9.06 1.48 6.79
N PRO A 209 -8.26 1.63 7.86
CA PRO A 209 -8.73 2.30 9.08
C PRO A 209 -9.01 3.78 8.82
N VAL A 210 -10.10 4.28 9.41
CA VAL A 210 -10.35 5.72 9.43
C VAL A 210 -9.24 6.39 10.22
N TYR A 211 -8.70 7.50 9.71
CA TYR A 211 -7.53 8.22 10.23
C TYR A 211 -6.15 7.56 10.01
N GLY A 212 -6.07 6.46 9.25
CA GLY A 212 -4.80 5.89 8.81
C GLY A 212 -4.31 4.73 9.69
N LEU A 213 -3.26 4.05 9.23
CA LEU A 213 -2.71 2.85 9.88
C LEU A 213 -2.10 3.14 11.25
N GLY A 214 -1.74 4.39 11.52
CA GLY A 214 -1.28 4.85 12.84
C GLY A 214 -2.25 4.57 13.98
N GLU A 215 -3.54 4.36 13.70
CA GLU A 215 -4.54 4.00 14.71
C GLU A 215 -4.38 2.56 15.22
N ILE A 216 -3.90 1.63 14.39
CA ILE A 216 -3.81 0.21 14.78
C ILE A 216 -2.87 0.00 15.97
N PRO A 217 -1.62 0.51 15.98
CA PRO A 217 -0.76 0.43 17.16
C PRO A 217 -1.37 1.08 18.39
N GLN A 218 -2.00 2.25 18.24
CA GLN A 218 -2.63 2.98 19.34
C GLN A 218 -3.79 2.18 19.96
N CYS A 219 -4.59 1.51 19.15
CA CYS A 219 -5.67 0.65 19.61
C CYS A 219 -5.15 -0.50 20.50
N PHE A 220 -4.03 -1.13 20.12
CA PHE A 220 -3.38 -2.15 20.95
C PHE A 220 -2.70 -1.56 22.19
N CYS A 221 -2.13 -0.36 22.10
CA CYS A 221 -1.60 0.35 23.26
C CYS A 221 -2.69 0.61 24.31
N ARG A 222 -3.87 1.06 23.85
CA ARG A 222 -5.04 1.25 24.71
C ARG A 222 -5.47 -0.06 25.36
N MET A 223 -5.55 -1.14 24.58
CA MET A 223 -5.88 -2.46 25.12
C MET A 223 -4.93 -2.85 26.26
N SER A 224 -3.62 -2.75 26.05
CA SER A 224 -2.64 -3.06 27.10
C SER A 224 -2.77 -2.13 28.32
N ALA A 225 -3.04 -0.84 28.14
CA ALA A 225 -3.27 0.10 29.25
C ALA A 225 -4.48 -0.29 30.11
N VAL A 226 -5.58 -0.74 29.49
CA VAL A 226 -6.77 -1.25 30.21
C VAL A 226 -6.42 -2.43 31.12
N PHE A 227 -5.44 -3.24 30.74
CA PHE A 227 -4.94 -4.38 31.54
C PHE A 227 -3.71 -4.01 32.41
N GLY A 228 -3.48 -2.72 32.68
CA GLY A 228 -2.44 -2.25 33.61
C GLY A 228 -1.07 -1.96 32.97
N GLY A 229 -0.98 -1.96 31.63
CA GLY A 229 0.22 -1.54 30.91
C GLY A 229 0.54 -0.06 31.13
N ILE A 230 1.83 0.25 31.37
CA ILE A 230 2.31 1.63 31.59
C ILE A 230 3.03 2.10 30.32
N TYR A 231 2.64 3.29 29.83
CA TYR A 231 3.20 3.92 28.63
C TYR A 231 3.97 5.19 28.97
N CYS A 232 5.20 5.28 28.46
CA CYS A 232 6.06 6.46 28.62
C CYS A 232 6.52 6.93 27.24
N LEU A 233 5.91 8.01 26.73
CA LEU A 233 6.35 8.66 25.49
C LEU A 233 7.44 9.69 25.78
N ARG A 234 8.26 10.01 24.75
CA ARG A 234 9.41 10.93 24.88
C ARG A 234 10.37 10.51 26.00
N HIS A 235 10.56 9.20 26.14
CA HIS A 235 11.35 8.60 27.20
C HIS A 235 12.36 7.60 26.62
N SER A 236 13.60 8.03 26.46
CA SER A 236 14.66 7.20 25.87
C SER A 236 15.18 6.15 26.84
N VAL A 237 15.58 4.99 26.30
CA VAL A 237 16.39 3.99 26.98
C VAL A 237 17.86 4.33 26.72
N SER A 238 18.70 4.30 27.76
CA SER A 238 20.13 4.65 27.60
C SER A 238 21.00 3.42 27.37
N CYS A 239 20.74 2.33 28.07
CA CYS A 239 21.44 1.06 27.86
C CYS A 239 20.65 -0.14 28.39
N LEU A 240 21.03 -1.32 27.94
CA LEU A 240 20.56 -2.60 28.46
C LEU A 240 21.65 -3.18 29.37
N ILE A 241 21.30 -3.54 30.60
CA ILE A 241 22.18 -4.29 31.50
C ILE A 241 22.02 -5.77 31.18
N VAL A 242 23.14 -6.40 30.83
CA VAL A 242 23.26 -7.83 30.58
C VAL A 242 24.07 -8.44 31.72
N ASP A 243 23.55 -9.52 32.28
CA ASP A 243 24.33 -10.37 33.17
C ASP A 243 25.24 -11.26 32.33
N ARG A 244 26.56 -11.07 32.48
CA ARG A 244 27.59 -11.72 31.67
C ARG A 244 27.66 -13.23 31.93
N ASP A 245 27.32 -13.67 33.13
CA ASP A 245 27.48 -15.08 33.52
C ASP A 245 26.31 -15.91 33.00
N ALA A 246 25.12 -15.32 32.93
CA ALA A 246 23.93 -15.97 32.39
C ALA A 246 23.70 -15.73 30.89
N ASN A 247 24.45 -14.80 30.27
CA ASN A 247 24.16 -14.23 28.93
C ASN A 247 22.68 -13.85 28.76
N ARG A 248 22.05 -13.36 29.85
CA ARG A 248 20.64 -12.95 29.89
C ARG A 248 20.58 -11.45 30.17
N TYR A 249 19.68 -10.78 29.47
CA TYR A 249 19.28 -9.42 29.83
C TYR A 249 18.63 -9.46 31.21
N THR A 250 19.12 -8.63 32.12
CA THR A 250 18.57 -8.56 33.47
C THR A 250 17.76 -7.29 33.66
N HIS A 251 18.20 -6.15 33.12
CA HIS A 251 17.54 -4.87 33.38
C HIS A 251 17.77 -3.81 32.29
N PRO A 252 16.74 -3.20 31.71
CA PRO A 252 16.92 -1.92 31.00
C PRO A 252 17.21 -0.77 31.98
N LEU A 253 18.17 0.09 31.62
CA LEU A 253 18.43 1.38 32.27
C LEU A 253 17.83 2.50 31.43
N PHE A 254 17.01 3.33 32.07
CA PHE A 254 16.47 4.53 31.45
C PHE A 254 17.08 5.78 32.09
N SER A 255 17.47 6.74 31.25
CA SER A 255 17.79 8.09 31.71
C SER A 255 16.53 8.95 31.64
N LEU A 256 16.06 9.44 32.79
CA LEU A 256 15.11 10.56 32.82
C LEU A 256 15.91 11.87 32.85
N THR A 257 15.29 12.93 32.33
CA THR A 257 15.79 14.31 32.37
C THR A 257 16.07 14.82 33.80
N ARG A 258 15.74 14.04 34.85
CA ARG A 258 15.97 14.32 36.27
C ARG A 258 16.61 13.16 37.06
N GLY A 259 17.17 12.14 36.40
CA GLY A 259 17.90 11.04 37.07
C GLY A 259 17.80 9.69 36.34
N VAL A 260 18.74 8.78 36.63
CA VAL A 260 18.73 7.42 36.05
C VAL A 260 17.88 6.49 36.92
N ARG A 261 16.91 5.80 36.32
CA ARG A 261 16.11 4.75 37.00
C ARG A 261 16.33 3.40 36.34
N ARG A 262 16.54 2.36 37.16
CA ARG A 262 16.67 0.97 36.74
C ARG A 262 15.33 0.26 36.84
N PHE A 263 14.92 -0.42 35.78
CA PHE A 263 13.72 -1.25 35.77
C PHE A 263 14.11 -2.71 35.55
N SER A 264 13.58 -3.60 36.39
CA SER A 264 13.81 -5.05 36.26
C SER A 264 12.62 -5.73 35.60
N ARG A 265 12.86 -6.47 34.51
CA ARG A 265 11.83 -7.21 33.76
C ARG A 265 12.42 -8.52 33.22
N LYS A 266 11.61 -9.58 33.19
CA LYS A 266 12.00 -10.91 32.69
C LYS A 266 12.22 -10.93 31.16
N HIS A 267 11.45 -10.12 30.44
CA HIS A 267 11.51 -10.02 28.99
C HIS A 267 11.56 -8.55 28.58
N VAL A 268 12.32 -8.28 27.52
CA VAL A 268 12.43 -6.96 26.88
C VAL A 268 12.21 -7.16 25.40
N TYR A 269 11.27 -6.40 24.83
CA TYR A 269 11.01 -6.34 23.40
C TYR A 269 11.55 -5.02 22.88
N VAL A 270 12.50 -5.07 21.95
CA VAL A 270 13.06 -3.90 21.29
C VAL A 270 12.68 -3.98 19.82
N TYR A 271 12.09 -2.91 19.30
CA TYR A 271 11.79 -2.80 17.89
C TYR A 271 12.87 -1.96 17.23
N ILE A 272 13.53 -2.51 16.22
CA ILE A 272 14.49 -1.78 15.40
C ILE A 272 13.70 -1.10 14.29
N ILE A 273 13.72 0.23 14.29
CA ILE A 273 13.15 1.02 13.20
C ILE A 273 14.28 1.30 12.24
N ASP A 274 14.36 0.51 11.18
CA ASP A 274 15.16 0.87 10.01
C ASP A 274 14.35 1.92 9.24
N CYS A 275 14.63 3.20 9.51
CA CYS A 275 14.17 4.26 8.62
C CYS A 275 14.96 4.14 7.31
N ILE A 276 14.24 3.91 6.21
CA ILE A 276 14.76 4.07 4.84
C ILE A 276 15.09 5.55 4.60
#